data_AF-A0A9E3RVY6-F1
#
_entry.id   AF-A0A9E3RVY6-F1
#
_cell.length_a   1.000
_cell.length_b   1.000
_cell.length_c   1.000
_cell.angle_alpha   90.00
_cell.angle_beta   90.00
_cell.angle_gamma   90.00
#
_symmetry.space_group_name_H-M   'P 1'
#
loop_
_entity.id
_entity.type
_entity.pdbx_description
1 polymer ?
#
loop_
_entity_poly.entity_id
_entity_poly.type
_entity_poly.pdbx_seq_one_letter_code
_entity_poly.pdbx_strand_id
1 'polypeptide(L)' 'RITDHRINLTLYKIDAMMDGDLTELLDALAAEHQAELLATLSGES' A
#
# COMPACT_ATOMS: atom_id res chain seq x y z
N ARG A 1 -6.93 10.10 -10.50
CA ARG A 1 -5.58 9.58 -10.14
C ARG A 1 -5.34 9.91 -8.68
N ILE A 2 -4.96 8.93 -7.89
CA ILE A 2 -4.49 9.12 -6.52
C ILE A 2 -3.03 8.65 -6.44
N THR A 3 -2.23 9.31 -5.61
CA THR A 3 -0.86 8.89 -5.31
C THR A 3 -0.72 8.80 -3.79
N ASP A 4 -0.37 7.62 -3.30
CA ASP A 4 0.02 7.42 -1.92
C ASP A 4 1.54 7.61 -1.81
N HIS A 5 1.96 8.63 -1.07
CA HIS A 5 3.37 8.99 -0.92
C HIS A 5 4.13 8.09 0.06
N ARG A 6 3.43 7.34 0.92
CA ARG A 6 4.08 6.46 1.92
C ARG A 6 4.78 5.29 1.25
N ILE A 7 4.12 4.73 0.25
CA ILE A 7 4.56 3.55 -0.50
C ILE A 7 4.87 3.87 -1.98
N ASN A 8 4.91 5.16 -2.34
CA ASN A 8 5.09 5.64 -3.72
C ASN A 8 4.17 4.94 -4.75
N LEU A 9 2.91 4.70 -4.37
CA LEU A 9 1.93 4.00 -5.20
C LEU A 9 1.06 5.01 -5.93
N THR A 10 0.90 4.87 -7.24
CA THR A 10 -0.06 5.66 -8.02
C THR A 10 -1.17 4.76 -8.56
N LEU A 11 -2.41 5.04 -8.18
CA LEU A 11 -3.59 4.35 -8.68
C LEU A 11 -4.42 5.29 -9.58
N TYR A 12 -4.89 4.74 -10.70
CA TYR A 12 -5.76 5.44 -11.64
C TYR A 12 -7.25 5.13 -11.42
N LYS A 13 -7.64 4.73 -10.20
CA LYS A 13 -8.98 4.28 -9.84
C LYS A 13 -9.66 5.22 -8.81
N ILE A 14 -9.52 6.53 -9.03
CA ILE A 14 -10.03 7.52 -8.06
C ILE A 14 -11.54 7.45 -7.90
N ASP A 15 -12.27 7.15 -8.98
CA ASP A 15 -13.74 7.06 -8.96
C ASP A 15 -14.21 5.90 -8.06
N ALA A 16 -13.62 4.72 -8.23
CA ALA A 16 -13.91 3.55 -7.39
C ALA A 16 -13.61 3.81 -5.89
N MET A 17 -12.54 4.55 -5.60
CA MET A 17 -12.19 4.91 -4.23
C MET A 17 -13.15 5.94 -3.62
N MET A 18 -13.64 6.88 -4.44
CA MET A 18 -14.69 7.82 -4.01
C MET A 18 -16.02 7.11 -3.73
N ASP A 19 -16.29 6.00 -4.43
CA ASP A 19 -17.41 5.10 -4.16
C ASP A 19 -17.17 4.17 -2.95
N GLY A 20 -15.98 4.24 -2.33
CA GLY A 20 -15.63 3.51 -1.10
C GLY A 20 -14.83 2.22 -1.32
N ASP A 21 -14.46 1.89 -2.56
CA ASP A 21 -13.60 0.75 -2.85
C ASP A 21 -12.12 1.09 -2.56
N LEU A 22 -11.75 0.95 -1.30
CA LEU A 22 -10.41 1.20 -0.79
C LEU A 22 -9.58 -0.07 -0.63
N THR A 23 -10.13 -1.23 -0.99
CA THR A 23 -9.53 -2.56 -0.75
C THR A 23 -8.12 -2.65 -1.34
N GLU A 24 -7.97 -2.26 -2.61
CA GLU A 24 -6.70 -2.33 -3.34
C GLU A 24 -5.62 -1.41 -2.74
N LEU A 25 -6.00 -0.24 -2.21
CA LEU A 25 -5.07 0.66 -1.52
C LEU A 25 -4.63 0.04 -0.18
N LEU A 26 -5.58 -0.50 0.58
CA LEU A 26 -5.33 -1.10 1.89
C LEU A 26 -4.43 -2.34 1.78
N ASP A 27 -4.70 -3.20 0.80
CA ASP A 27 -3.90 -4.40 0.55
C ASP A 27 -2.47 -4.05 0.16
N ALA A 28 -2.28 -3.02 -0.69
CA ALA A 28 -0.95 -2.56 -1.07
C ALA A 28 -0.16 -2.01 0.13
N LEU A 29 -0.81 -1.21 0.99
CA LEU A 29 -0.21 -0.70 2.23
C LEU A 29 0.15 -1.83 3.21
N ALA A 30 -0.73 -2.82 3.38
CA ALA A 30 -0.51 -3.95 4.25
C ALA A 30 0.66 -4.83 3.77
N ALA A 31 0.73 -5.07 2.45
CA ALA A 31 1.81 -5.84 1.85
C ALA A 31 3.18 -5.15 2.00
N GLU A 32 3.25 -3.83 1.82
CA GLU A 32 4.48 -3.05 1.99
C GLU A 32 4.94 -3.08 3.46
N HIS A 33 4.02 -2.84 4.39
CA HIS A 33 4.31 -2.94 5.82
C HIS A 33 4.79 -4.35 6.22
N GLN A 34 4.17 -5.40 5.68
CA GLN A 34 4.59 -6.77 5.95
C GLN A 34 5.99 -7.06 5.38
N ALA A 35 6.31 -6.53 4.19
CA ALA A 35 7.64 -6.65 3.60
C ALA A 35 8.69 -5.92 4.46
N GLU A 36 8.38 -4.75 4.99
CA GLU A 36 9.26 -3.99 5.89
C GLU A 36 9.51 -4.73 7.22
N LEU A 37 8.47 -5.32 7.81
CA LEU A 37 8.59 -6.17 9.00
C LEU A 37 9.46 -7.41 8.72
N LEU A 38 9.24 -8.10 7.61
CA LEU A 38 10.04 -9.25 7.19
C LEU A 38 11.51 -8.86 6.96
N ALA A 39 11.75 -7.73 6.30
CA ALA A 39 13.10 -7.21 6.08
C ALA A 39 13.80 -6.93 7.40
N THR A 40 13.11 -6.31 8.36
CA THR A 40 13.62 -6.05 9.71
C THR A 40 13.97 -7.36 10.43
N LEU A 41 13.07 -8.35 10.44
CA LEU A 41 13.30 -9.66 11.05
C LEU A 41 14.47 -10.43 10.41
N SER A 42 14.63 -10.31 9.08
CA SER A 42 15.70 -10.98 8.34
C SER A 42 17.06 -10.27 8.43
N GLY A 43 17.06 -8.96 8.73
CA GLY A 43 18.28 -8.14 8.85
C GLY A 43 18.93 -8.18 10.23
N GLU A 44 18.25 -8.72 11.24
CA GLU A 44 18.78 -8.90 12.60
C GLU A 44 19.47 -10.26 12.85
N SER A 45 19.85 -10.99 11.78
CA SER A 45 20.59 -12.27 11.86
C SER A 45 22.08 -12.14 11.55
#